data_AF-A0A820B8Q0-F1
#
_entry.id   AF-A0A820B8Q0-F1
#
_cell.length_a   1.000
_cell.length_b   1.000
_cell.length_c   1.000
_cell.angle_alpha   90.00
_cell.angle_beta   90.00
_cell.angle_gamma   90.00
#
_symmetry.space_group_name_H-M   'P 1'
#
loop_
_entity.id
_entity.type
_entity.pdbx_description
1 polymer ?
#
loop_
_entity_poly.entity_id
_entity_poly.type
_entity_poly.pdbx_seq_one_letter_code
_entity_poly.pdbx_strand_id
1 'polypeptide(L)'
;MPSPTSNENESPDEESDPASSEDVFKILITTDNHLGFAERDDERASDSLIAFEECLQIARDENVDFILLGGDLFHDNKPSNHILLECINLLRKYCLGDKTIGFKLISDEKINFSSTVQSNPFPWANFKDPNLNVSTPVFSIHGNHDDPAGSTPLCPLDLLNSCGLVNYFGNLSSLENIDIHPLLFRKGETNLAIYGLGSIRDERLHRIFLKNQINLLRPTNNPDDWFNIFVIHQNRVAHGPKNYIPEQFLHEFLDIVIWGHEHDCRITPEFNTVQKFFVIQPGSTVATSLSEGEQLQKHAGILHVYKKTFKMHRRPLQTVRQFYFLDIQLTDHIDEKALKTLSNAKLEQKLDKILTDTINELLLRAQNEHSGHPKQPKKPLIRLRVDYTGFDIFDSFNDIRFVQKFSDQVANPKTMINLHKKRESSAFKTNEIKLDPNAIKISNEQFHQAQRVEDSIQAYFESASEANRLRLLDEKSMLAALTEFIDKDEVYALSTMVEAQIEQSQKFLSSNIYNDDVAALEDELKRFKALQNVDDEEAIKRRKDLLVIARQERIKAYGDKSSDDEIMVTQSIGISNDNSDDDDGDDDFDQSSMRSTQKRTQPSLSTARGATRGRGRGRAKATPTKAPRGKKKPF
;
A
#
# COMPACT_ATOMS: atom_id res chain seq x y z
N MET A 1 60.42 29.79 -3.64
CA MET A 1 60.32 28.85 -4.79
C MET A 1 58.89 28.35 -4.82
N PRO A 2 58.02 29.00 -5.61
CA PRO A 2 56.66 28.54 -5.82
C PRO A 2 56.67 27.44 -6.90
N SER A 3 55.92 26.37 -6.69
CA SER A 3 55.69 25.30 -7.66
C SER A 3 54.22 25.32 -8.12
N PRO A 4 53.94 24.85 -9.34
CA PRO A 4 53.15 25.60 -10.31
C PRO A 4 51.70 25.11 -10.45
N THR A 5 50.85 26.04 -10.86
CA THR A 5 49.51 25.81 -11.42
C THR A 5 49.61 25.03 -12.74
N SER A 6 48.93 23.89 -12.83
CA SER A 6 48.72 23.15 -14.08
C SER A 6 47.27 23.28 -14.51
N ASN A 7 47.12 23.88 -15.69
CA ASN A 7 45.92 24.18 -16.47
C ASN A 7 44.80 23.13 -16.41
N GLU A 8 43.60 23.67 -16.20
CA GLU A 8 42.33 23.08 -16.59
C GLU A 8 42.32 22.84 -18.12
N ASN A 9 41.94 21.62 -18.51
CA ASN A 9 41.54 21.32 -19.88
C ASN A 9 40.10 21.82 -20.04
N GLU A 10 39.94 23.04 -20.55
CA GLU A 10 38.70 23.48 -21.18
C GLU A 10 38.49 22.66 -22.46
N SER A 11 37.47 21.80 -22.45
CA SER A 11 36.87 21.24 -23.66
C SER A 11 36.20 22.37 -24.46
N PRO A 12 36.22 22.33 -25.80
CA PRO A 12 35.73 23.44 -26.62
C PRO A 12 34.22 23.61 -26.41
N ASP A 13 33.83 24.82 -26.01
CA ASP A 13 32.45 25.28 -26.02
C ASP A 13 31.88 25.16 -27.44
N GLU A 14 31.09 24.13 -27.68
CA GLU A 14 30.13 24.13 -28.79
C GLU A 14 29.11 25.24 -28.50
N GLU A 15 29.01 26.19 -29.43
CA GLU A 15 28.00 27.24 -29.47
C GLU A 15 26.58 26.64 -29.35
N SER A 16 26.09 26.50 -28.11
CA SER A 16 24.69 26.23 -27.85
C SER A 16 23.95 27.57 -27.85
N ASP A 17 23.08 27.74 -28.85
CA ASP A 17 22.06 28.79 -28.84
C ASP A 17 21.40 28.80 -27.44
N PRO A 18 21.32 29.95 -26.74
CA PRO A 18 20.74 29.98 -25.42
C PRO A 18 19.27 29.58 -25.54
N ALA A 19 18.95 28.34 -25.14
CA ALA A 19 17.62 27.78 -25.25
C ALA A 19 16.60 28.74 -24.64
N SER A 20 15.64 29.19 -25.45
CA SER A 20 14.56 30.03 -24.95
C SER A 20 13.81 29.25 -23.87
N SER A 21 13.43 29.90 -22.77
CA SER A 21 12.68 29.24 -21.70
C SER A 21 11.32 28.68 -22.17
N GLU A 22 10.85 29.13 -23.33
CA GLU A 22 9.59 28.70 -23.95
C GLU A 22 9.71 27.33 -24.62
N ASP A 23 10.92 26.86 -24.93
CA ASP A 23 11.17 25.55 -25.55
C ASP A 23 11.56 24.46 -24.54
N VAL A 24 11.83 24.81 -23.28
CA VAL A 24 12.32 23.87 -22.26
C VAL A 24 11.17 23.36 -21.42
N PHE A 25 10.95 22.05 -21.38
CA PHE A 25 10.05 21.43 -20.41
C PHE A 25 10.69 21.47 -19.02
N LYS A 26 9.94 21.93 -18.02
CA LYS A 26 10.27 21.80 -16.60
C LYS A 26 9.28 20.86 -15.93
N ILE A 27 9.77 19.73 -15.42
CA ILE A 27 8.91 18.66 -14.90
C ILE A 27 9.32 18.39 -13.46
N LEU A 28 8.39 18.50 -12.52
CA LEU A 28 8.62 17.97 -11.17
C LEU A 28 8.45 16.45 -11.20
N ILE A 29 9.41 15.72 -10.66
CA ILE A 29 9.38 14.26 -10.51
C ILE A 29 9.41 13.91 -9.03
N THR A 30 8.44 13.10 -8.61
CA THR A 30 8.39 12.46 -7.29
C THR A 30 7.69 11.11 -7.43
N THR A 31 7.93 10.19 -6.50
CA THR A 31 7.29 8.88 -6.45
C THR A 31 7.09 8.49 -4.99
N ASP A 32 6.29 7.47 -4.73
CA ASP A 32 6.22 6.81 -3.42
C ASP A 32 5.95 7.83 -2.31
N ASN A 33 4.87 8.57 -2.54
CA ASN A 33 4.41 9.59 -1.61
C ASN A 33 3.71 8.97 -0.40
N HIS A 34 3.13 7.78 -0.57
CA HIS A 34 2.55 6.97 0.50
C HIS A 34 1.62 7.79 1.42
N LEU A 35 0.72 8.58 0.82
CA LEU A 35 -0.26 9.36 1.56
C LEU A 35 -1.10 8.43 2.43
N GLY A 36 -1.14 8.71 3.74
CA GLY A 36 -1.82 7.88 4.73
C GLY A 36 -0.91 6.92 5.48
N PHE A 37 0.37 6.85 5.13
CA PHE A 37 1.31 6.03 5.89
C PHE A 37 1.37 6.47 7.36
N ALA A 38 1.23 5.50 8.26
CA ALA A 38 1.17 5.70 9.70
C ALA A 38 0.07 6.69 10.16
N GLU A 39 -1.08 6.79 9.46
CA GLU A 39 -2.18 7.70 9.80
C GLU A 39 -2.69 7.55 11.26
N ARG A 40 -2.58 6.36 11.85
CA ARG A 40 -3.02 6.09 13.23
C ARG A 40 -1.96 6.41 14.30
N ASP A 41 -0.77 6.84 13.90
CA ASP A 41 0.34 7.16 14.80
C ASP A 41 0.28 8.63 15.23
N ASP A 42 0.18 8.89 16.53
CA ASP A 42 0.01 10.25 17.07
C ASP A 42 1.13 11.24 16.66
N GLU A 43 2.34 10.74 16.41
CA GLU A 43 3.49 11.56 16.05
C GLU A 43 3.69 11.66 14.55
N ARG A 44 3.36 10.61 13.79
CA ARG A 44 3.76 10.45 12.38
C ARG A 44 2.61 10.59 11.39
N ALA A 45 1.36 10.66 11.85
CA ALA A 45 0.16 10.64 11.00
C ALA A 45 0.15 11.68 9.87
N SER A 46 0.77 12.85 10.07
CA SER A 46 0.79 13.92 9.07
C SER A 46 2.05 13.97 8.22
N ASP A 47 3.05 13.12 8.47
CA ASP A 47 4.37 13.21 7.83
C ASP A 47 4.27 13.11 6.30
N SER A 48 3.51 12.13 5.78
CA SER A 48 3.36 11.91 4.34
C SER A 48 2.66 13.09 3.63
N LEU A 49 1.61 13.65 4.26
CA LEU A 49 0.86 14.79 3.71
C LEU A 49 1.71 16.06 3.69
N ILE A 50 2.49 16.30 4.74
CA ILE A 50 3.38 17.47 4.82
C ILE A 50 4.48 17.38 3.77
N ALA A 51 5.11 16.20 3.60
CA ALA A 51 6.14 15.98 2.59
C ALA A 51 5.59 16.15 1.16
N PHE A 52 4.39 15.62 0.88
CA PHE A 52 3.75 15.81 -0.40
C PHE A 52 3.36 17.28 -0.66
N GLU A 53 2.86 17.99 0.36
CA GLU A 53 2.60 19.44 0.26
C GLU A 53 3.87 20.22 -0.10
N GLU A 54 5.02 19.86 0.48
CA GLU A 54 6.32 20.45 0.11
C GLU A 54 6.67 20.20 -1.36
N CYS A 55 6.47 18.98 -1.88
CA CYS A 55 6.67 18.69 -3.31
C CYS A 55 5.80 19.60 -4.19
N LEU A 56 4.51 19.79 -3.84
CA LEU A 56 3.61 20.67 -4.58
C LEU A 56 4.02 22.15 -4.49
N GLN A 57 4.53 22.60 -3.34
CA GLN A 57 5.10 23.93 -3.17
C GLN A 57 6.32 24.12 -4.07
N ILE A 58 7.24 23.15 -4.10
CA ILE A 58 8.40 23.16 -4.99
C ILE A 58 7.97 23.26 -6.47
N ALA A 59 6.97 22.47 -6.90
CA ALA A 59 6.43 22.56 -8.26
C ALA A 59 5.97 23.97 -8.62
N ARG A 60 5.19 24.59 -7.72
CA ARG A 60 4.67 25.94 -7.93
C ARG A 60 5.81 26.97 -7.93
N ASP A 61 6.72 26.90 -6.98
CA ASP A 61 7.77 27.90 -6.78
C ASP A 61 8.84 27.83 -7.90
N GLU A 62 9.12 26.64 -8.43
CA GLU A 62 9.96 26.42 -9.63
C GLU A 62 9.20 26.67 -10.94
N ASN A 63 7.91 26.95 -10.85
CA ASN A 63 7.00 27.21 -11.98
C ASN A 63 7.03 26.09 -13.04
N VAL A 64 6.98 24.82 -12.61
CA VAL A 64 7.05 23.66 -13.50
C VAL A 64 5.87 23.61 -14.46
N ASP A 65 6.06 23.01 -15.64
CA ASP A 65 5.01 22.82 -16.63
C ASP A 65 3.98 21.78 -16.17
N PHE A 66 4.45 20.67 -15.59
CA PHE A 66 3.60 19.63 -15.00
C PHE A 66 4.37 18.81 -13.96
N ILE A 67 3.63 18.02 -13.19
CA ILE A 67 4.15 17.07 -12.21
C ILE A 67 4.01 15.65 -12.76
N LEU A 68 5.04 14.83 -12.62
CA LEU A 68 5.06 13.43 -13.01
C LEU A 68 5.30 12.55 -11.77
N LEU A 69 4.32 11.70 -11.47
CA LEU A 69 4.32 10.80 -10.33
C LEU A 69 4.65 9.37 -10.76
N GLY A 70 5.57 8.73 -10.03
CA GLY A 70 6.09 7.38 -10.33
C GLY A 70 5.29 6.20 -9.75
N GLY A 71 4.13 6.44 -9.14
CA GLY A 71 3.31 5.42 -8.45
C GLY A 71 3.34 5.59 -6.93
N ASP A 72 2.53 4.79 -6.24
CA ASP A 72 2.34 4.80 -4.78
C ASP A 72 2.10 6.22 -4.23
N LEU A 73 1.14 6.93 -4.83
CA LEU A 73 0.67 8.19 -4.27
C LEU A 73 -0.01 7.93 -2.92
N PHE A 74 -0.79 6.86 -2.81
CA PHE A 74 -1.43 6.44 -1.56
C PHE A 74 -0.75 5.21 -0.97
N HIS A 75 -0.71 5.15 0.36
CA HIS A 75 -0.17 3.97 1.07
C HIS A 75 -1.13 2.78 1.09
N ASP A 76 -2.44 3.05 1.05
CA ASP A 76 -3.47 2.03 1.05
C ASP A 76 -4.29 2.12 -0.24
N ASN A 77 -4.66 0.98 -0.84
CA ASN A 77 -5.49 0.92 -2.05
C ASN A 77 -6.92 1.45 -1.81
N LYS A 78 -7.33 1.52 -0.54
CA LYS A 78 -8.56 2.16 -0.06
C LYS A 78 -8.15 3.22 0.97
N PRO A 79 -7.68 4.39 0.52
CA PRO A 79 -7.25 5.44 1.43
C PRO A 79 -8.44 5.89 2.29
N SER A 80 -8.16 6.31 3.53
CA SER A 80 -9.20 6.85 4.40
C SER A 80 -9.84 8.10 3.78
N ASN A 81 -11.10 8.38 4.13
CA ASN A 81 -11.78 9.59 3.67
C ASN A 81 -11.01 10.87 4.04
N HIS A 82 -10.30 10.86 5.17
CA HIS A 82 -9.47 11.97 5.60
C HIS A 82 -8.27 12.18 4.67
N ILE A 83 -7.51 11.13 4.37
CA ILE A 83 -6.35 11.19 3.47
C ILE A 83 -6.77 11.59 2.05
N LEU A 84 -7.85 11.00 1.54
CA LEU A 84 -8.38 11.32 0.21
C LEU A 84 -8.80 12.79 0.12
N LEU A 85 -9.51 13.31 1.14
CA LEU A 85 -9.92 14.70 1.21
C LEU A 85 -8.72 15.65 1.28
N GLU A 86 -7.72 15.36 2.10
CA GLU A 86 -6.51 16.18 2.20
C GLU A 86 -5.71 16.18 0.89
N CYS A 87 -5.57 15.03 0.22
CA CYS A 87 -4.97 14.95 -1.11
C CYS A 87 -5.70 15.83 -2.13
N ILE A 88 -7.04 15.74 -2.18
CA ILE A 88 -7.87 16.60 -3.04
C ILE A 88 -7.65 18.09 -2.71
N ASN A 89 -7.63 18.46 -1.43
CA ASN A 89 -7.42 19.85 -1.01
C ASN A 89 -6.05 20.38 -1.44
N LEU A 90 -5.00 19.58 -1.27
CA LEU A 90 -3.64 19.92 -1.68
C LEU A 90 -3.55 20.11 -3.21
N LEU A 91 -4.04 19.14 -3.99
CA LEU A 91 -4.03 19.24 -5.45
C LEU A 91 -4.84 20.45 -5.93
N ARG A 92 -6.02 20.71 -5.37
CA ARG A 92 -6.81 21.90 -5.70
C ARG A 92 -6.07 23.20 -5.40
N LYS A 93 -5.35 23.26 -4.27
CA LYS A 93 -4.64 24.45 -3.81
C LYS A 93 -3.41 24.79 -4.65
N TYR A 94 -2.70 23.78 -5.17
CA TYR A 94 -1.42 23.98 -5.85
C TYR A 94 -1.45 23.74 -7.37
N CYS A 95 -2.44 23.01 -7.89
CA CYS A 95 -2.51 22.61 -9.30
C CYS A 95 -3.62 23.30 -10.10
N LEU A 96 -4.57 23.99 -9.45
CA LEU A 96 -5.59 24.81 -10.10
C LEU A 96 -5.23 26.30 -10.01
N GLY A 97 -5.52 27.06 -11.08
CA GLY A 97 -5.24 28.48 -11.13
C GLY A 97 -5.13 29.02 -12.56
N ASP A 98 -4.82 30.31 -12.70
CA ASP A 98 -4.90 31.04 -13.97
C ASP A 98 -3.63 30.95 -14.85
N LYS A 99 -2.63 30.17 -14.45
CA LYS A 99 -1.41 29.99 -15.25
C LYS A 99 -1.76 29.30 -16.56
N THR A 100 -1.36 29.90 -17.68
CA THR A 100 -1.52 29.32 -19.01
C THR A 100 -0.56 28.15 -19.23
N ILE A 101 -1.07 27.04 -19.77
CA ILE A 101 -0.26 25.88 -20.14
C ILE A 101 0.54 26.17 -21.42
N GLY A 102 1.87 26.12 -21.32
CA GLY A 102 2.80 26.45 -22.41
C GLY A 102 3.12 25.29 -23.36
N PHE A 103 2.50 24.13 -23.19
CA PHE A 103 2.72 22.94 -24.01
C PHE A 103 1.41 22.40 -24.60
N LYS A 104 1.52 21.49 -25.56
CA LYS A 104 0.39 20.79 -26.19
C LYS A 104 0.54 19.28 -26.02
N LEU A 105 -0.55 18.60 -25.66
CA LEU A 105 -0.68 17.14 -25.78
C LEU A 105 -1.26 16.82 -27.16
N ILE A 106 -0.50 16.06 -27.97
CA ILE A 106 -0.77 15.74 -29.39
C ILE A 106 -1.27 14.30 -29.56
N SER A 107 -0.93 13.39 -28.63
CA SER A 107 -1.39 12.00 -28.69
C SER A 107 -2.90 11.89 -28.51
N ASP A 108 -3.45 10.74 -28.92
CA ASP A 108 -4.87 10.46 -28.77
C ASP A 108 -5.20 10.16 -27.30
N GLU A 109 -5.79 11.16 -26.65
CA GLU A 109 -6.22 11.13 -25.25
C GLU A 109 -7.20 9.99 -24.96
N LYS A 110 -8.04 9.61 -25.92
CA LYS A 110 -8.95 8.48 -25.72
C LYS A 110 -8.21 7.17 -25.57
N ILE A 111 -7.11 6.99 -26.29
CA ILE A 111 -6.25 5.81 -26.20
C ILE A 111 -5.44 5.87 -24.91
N ASN A 112 -4.77 7.01 -24.66
CA ASN A 112 -3.89 7.17 -23.50
C ASN A 112 -4.63 7.05 -22.16
N PHE A 113 -5.90 7.45 -22.10
CA PHE A 113 -6.75 7.39 -20.90
C PHE A 113 -7.86 6.32 -21.00
N SER A 114 -7.81 5.43 -22.00
CA SER A 114 -8.84 4.40 -22.27
C SER A 114 -9.05 3.40 -21.14
N SER A 115 -8.03 3.16 -20.34
CA SER A 115 -8.02 2.22 -19.23
C SER A 115 -8.52 2.82 -17.92
N THR A 116 -8.77 4.13 -17.87
CA THR A 116 -9.59 4.75 -16.83
C THR A 116 -11.05 4.37 -17.08
N VAL A 117 -11.78 4.00 -16.03
CA VAL A 117 -13.18 3.48 -16.01
C VAL A 117 -13.89 3.46 -17.37
N GLN A 118 -14.44 2.30 -17.77
CA GLN A 118 -15.17 2.07 -19.04
C GLN A 118 -16.33 3.06 -19.33
N SER A 119 -16.67 3.90 -18.34
CA SER A 119 -17.66 4.98 -18.37
C SER A 119 -17.10 6.35 -17.96
N ASN A 120 -15.78 6.61 -18.03
CA ASN A 120 -15.21 7.92 -17.74
C ASN A 120 -15.79 8.94 -18.73
N PRO A 121 -16.63 9.89 -18.29
CA PRO A 121 -17.27 10.84 -19.18
C PRO A 121 -16.28 11.91 -19.69
N PHE A 122 -15.04 11.93 -19.19
CA PHE A 122 -14.00 12.90 -19.50
C PHE A 122 -12.78 12.22 -20.14
N PRO A 123 -12.85 11.81 -21.42
CA PRO A 123 -11.76 11.11 -22.11
C PRO A 123 -10.68 12.08 -22.64
N TRP A 124 -10.47 13.21 -21.95
CA TRP A 124 -9.48 14.22 -22.29
C TRP A 124 -8.64 14.59 -21.06
N ALA A 125 -7.44 15.11 -21.30
CA ALA A 125 -6.55 15.57 -20.25
C ALA A 125 -7.21 16.72 -19.47
N ASN A 126 -7.07 16.72 -18.14
CA ASN A 126 -7.83 17.61 -17.25
C ASN A 126 -7.67 19.11 -17.55
N PHE A 127 -6.52 19.54 -18.06
CA PHE A 127 -6.24 20.93 -18.44
C PHE A 127 -6.88 21.36 -19.77
N LYS A 128 -7.50 20.43 -20.49
CA LYS A 128 -8.35 20.71 -21.66
C LYS A 128 -9.83 20.78 -21.29
N ASP A 129 -10.19 20.50 -20.03
CA ASP A 129 -11.58 20.59 -19.60
C ASP A 129 -12.06 22.06 -19.59
N PRO A 130 -13.17 22.39 -20.26
CA PRO A 130 -13.65 23.76 -20.35
C PRO A 130 -14.17 24.33 -19.01
N ASN A 131 -14.43 23.48 -18.02
CA ASN A 131 -14.97 23.86 -16.71
C ASN A 131 -13.91 23.90 -15.60
N LEU A 132 -12.67 23.48 -15.88
CA LEU A 132 -11.59 23.44 -14.90
C LEU A 132 -10.43 24.30 -15.38
N ASN A 133 -9.94 25.19 -14.49
CA ASN A 133 -8.73 25.95 -14.76
C ASN A 133 -7.54 25.27 -14.08
N VAL A 134 -6.84 24.42 -14.82
CA VAL A 134 -5.67 23.68 -14.35
C VAL A 134 -4.41 24.46 -14.69
N SER A 135 -3.67 24.90 -13.66
CA SER A 135 -2.40 25.63 -13.81
C SER A 135 -1.19 24.73 -13.93
N THR A 136 -1.23 23.58 -13.26
CA THR A 136 -0.12 22.62 -13.20
C THR A 136 -0.69 21.20 -13.28
N PRO A 137 -0.74 20.58 -14.47
CA PRO A 137 -1.26 19.23 -14.63
C PRO A 137 -0.41 18.21 -13.86
N VAL A 138 -1.04 17.17 -13.34
CA VAL A 138 -0.38 16.04 -12.69
C VAL A 138 -0.61 14.81 -13.53
N PHE A 139 0.44 14.06 -13.85
CA PHE A 139 0.37 12.78 -14.55
C PHE A 139 0.91 11.70 -13.60
N SER A 140 0.17 10.61 -13.45
CA SER A 140 0.56 9.50 -12.55
C SER A 140 0.31 8.15 -13.19
N ILE A 141 1.23 7.23 -12.97
CA ILE A 141 0.93 5.80 -12.98
C ILE A 141 0.49 5.37 -11.57
N HIS A 142 -0.09 4.18 -11.43
CA HIS A 142 -0.30 3.55 -10.12
C HIS A 142 0.92 2.70 -9.75
N GLY A 143 1.20 2.58 -8.46
CA GLY A 143 2.14 1.65 -7.89
C GLY A 143 1.45 0.38 -7.39
N ASN A 144 2.10 -0.35 -6.47
CA ASN A 144 1.59 -1.60 -5.90
C ASN A 144 0.72 -1.41 -4.66
N HIS A 145 0.75 -0.22 -4.03
CA HIS A 145 -0.10 0.11 -2.89
C HIS A 145 -1.42 0.75 -3.33
N ASP A 146 -1.40 1.52 -4.42
CA ASP A 146 -2.58 2.19 -4.98
C ASP A 146 -3.03 1.55 -6.30
N ASP A 147 -2.91 0.21 -6.40
CA ASP A 147 -3.27 -0.57 -7.56
C ASP A 147 -4.80 -0.74 -7.74
N PRO A 148 -5.27 -1.03 -8.96
CA PRO A 148 -6.67 -1.34 -9.19
C PRO A 148 -7.11 -2.63 -8.46
N ALA A 149 -8.07 -2.53 -7.54
CA ALA A 149 -8.51 -3.65 -6.71
C ALA A 149 -10.04 -3.78 -6.64
N GLY A 150 -10.53 -4.97 -6.31
CA GLY A 150 -11.95 -5.27 -6.10
C GLY A 150 -12.69 -5.79 -7.34
N SER A 151 -14.01 -5.99 -7.21
CA SER A 151 -14.88 -6.56 -8.27
C SER A 151 -15.03 -5.64 -9.48
N THR A 152 -14.89 -4.33 -9.26
CA THR A 152 -14.66 -3.33 -10.31
C THR A 152 -13.23 -2.85 -10.10
N PRO A 153 -12.29 -3.09 -11.02
CA PRO A 153 -10.87 -2.80 -10.81
C PRO A 153 -10.64 -1.28 -10.88
N LEU A 154 -10.95 -0.60 -9.79
CA LEU A 154 -10.75 0.84 -9.59
C LEU A 154 -9.60 1.04 -8.62
N CYS A 155 -8.85 2.11 -8.84
CA CYS A 155 -7.83 2.57 -7.91
C CYS A 155 -8.15 3.99 -7.40
N PRO A 156 -7.48 4.46 -6.33
CA PRO A 156 -7.63 5.83 -5.85
C PRO A 156 -7.36 6.91 -6.92
N LEU A 157 -6.48 6.62 -7.90
CA LEU A 157 -6.18 7.55 -8.99
C LEU A 157 -7.36 7.75 -9.94
N ASP A 158 -8.23 6.74 -10.13
CA ASP A 158 -9.45 6.89 -10.93
C ASP A 158 -10.41 7.93 -10.32
N LEU A 159 -10.47 8.00 -8.98
CA LEU A 159 -11.25 9.01 -8.27
C LEU A 159 -10.66 10.41 -8.48
N LEU A 160 -9.34 10.57 -8.32
CA LEU A 160 -8.67 11.85 -8.56
C LEU A 160 -8.77 12.31 -10.02
N ASN A 161 -8.74 11.37 -10.96
CA ASN A 161 -8.96 11.62 -12.38
C ASN A 161 -10.40 12.06 -12.65
N SER A 162 -11.39 11.41 -12.04
CA SER A 162 -12.80 11.81 -12.12
C SER A 162 -13.06 13.19 -11.49
N CYS A 163 -12.28 13.60 -10.50
CA CYS A 163 -12.29 14.95 -9.94
C CYS A 163 -11.58 15.99 -10.82
N GLY A 164 -10.91 15.58 -11.91
CA GLY A 164 -10.13 16.45 -12.78
C GLY A 164 -8.80 16.93 -12.18
N LEU A 165 -8.25 16.22 -11.18
CA LEU A 165 -7.05 16.65 -10.46
C LEU A 165 -5.77 15.93 -10.92
N VAL A 166 -5.89 14.71 -11.44
CA VAL A 166 -4.77 13.89 -11.92
C VAL A 166 -5.13 13.32 -13.29
N ASN A 167 -4.16 13.22 -14.20
CA ASN A 167 -4.27 12.46 -15.43
C ASN A 167 -3.67 11.08 -15.20
N TYR A 168 -4.52 10.08 -15.03
CA TYR A 168 -4.09 8.70 -14.77
C TYR A 168 -3.77 7.98 -16.08
N PHE A 169 -2.53 7.50 -16.24
CA PHE A 169 -2.05 6.80 -17.44
C PHE A 169 -1.25 5.54 -17.06
N GLY A 170 -0.91 4.72 -18.07
CA GLY A 170 -0.08 3.52 -17.86
C GLY A 170 -0.82 2.31 -17.28
N ASN A 171 -2.14 2.41 -17.06
CA ASN A 171 -2.99 1.26 -16.75
C ASN A 171 -3.23 0.41 -18.00
N LEU A 172 -3.14 -0.92 -17.85
CA LEU A 172 -3.22 -1.86 -18.95
C LEU A 172 -4.60 -2.52 -19.02
N SER A 173 -5.15 -2.63 -20.23
CA SER A 173 -6.42 -3.32 -20.49
C SER A 173 -6.27 -4.84 -20.63
N SER A 174 -5.11 -5.31 -21.07
CA SER A 174 -4.78 -6.73 -21.21
C SER A 174 -3.38 -7.00 -20.67
N LEU A 175 -3.22 -8.17 -20.08
CA LEU A 175 -1.96 -8.64 -19.50
C LEU A 175 -1.38 -9.84 -20.27
N GLU A 176 -1.89 -10.11 -21.47
CA GLU A 176 -1.37 -11.16 -22.37
C GLU A 176 -0.40 -10.57 -23.41
N ASN A 177 -0.79 -9.49 -24.08
CA ASN A 177 0.06 -8.69 -24.97
C ASN A 177 -0.06 -7.23 -24.55
N ILE A 178 1.05 -6.63 -24.15
CA ILE A 178 1.12 -5.29 -23.59
C ILE A 178 1.66 -4.34 -24.65
N ASP A 179 0.78 -3.51 -25.21
CA ASP A 179 1.17 -2.42 -26.11
C ASP A 179 1.07 -1.09 -25.36
N ILE A 180 2.21 -0.44 -25.12
CA ILE A 180 2.28 0.82 -24.38
C ILE A 180 2.29 1.99 -25.36
N HIS A 181 1.22 2.79 -25.32
CA HIS A 181 1.09 4.03 -26.09
C HIS A 181 1.66 5.22 -25.30
N PRO A 182 2.57 6.03 -25.89
CA PRO A 182 3.13 7.20 -25.22
C PRO A 182 2.13 8.37 -25.17
N LEU A 183 2.26 9.19 -24.13
CA LEU A 183 1.77 10.56 -24.12
C LEU A 183 2.74 11.45 -24.90
N LEU A 184 2.25 12.14 -25.94
CA LEU A 184 3.09 12.94 -26.83
C LEU A 184 2.90 14.43 -26.60
N PHE A 185 3.90 15.07 -26.02
CA PHE A 185 3.90 16.49 -25.69
C PHE A 185 4.79 17.29 -26.63
N ARG A 186 4.39 18.53 -26.91
CA ARG A 186 5.22 19.52 -27.60
C ARG A 186 5.20 20.86 -26.89
N LYS A 187 6.38 21.43 -26.66
CA LYS A 187 6.59 22.76 -26.10
C LYS A 187 7.62 23.48 -26.96
N GLY A 188 7.16 24.49 -27.69
CA GLY A 188 7.96 25.16 -28.72
C GLY A 188 8.55 24.16 -29.74
N GLU A 189 9.88 24.08 -29.77
CA GLU A 189 10.65 23.13 -30.60
C GLU A 189 10.87 21.75 -29.97
N THR A 190 10.65 21.57 -28.67
CA THR A 190 10.92 20.31 -27.98
C THR A 190 9.73 19.35 -28.08
N ASN A 191 10.01 18.11 -28.48
CA ASN A 191 9.05 17.00 -28.52
C ASN A 191 9.40 15.98 -27.43
N LEU A 192 8.42 15.61 -26.60
CA LEU A 192 8.57 14.73 -25.45
C LEU A 192 7.56 13.58 -25.52
N ALA A 193 8.04 12.35 -25.46
CA ALA A 193 7.22 11.14 -25.40
C ALA A 193 7.36 10.50 -24.01
N ILE A 194 6.25 10.39 -23.28
CA ILE A 194 6.22 9.76 -21.95
C ILE A 194 5.48 8.43 -22.04
N TYR A 195 6.19 7.36 -21.76
CA TYR A 195 5.68 6.00 -21.60
C TYR A 195 5.43 5.74 -20.12
N GLY A 196 4.37 5.00 -19.79
CA GLY A 196 4.04 4.64 -18.43
C GLY A 196 3.62 3.18 -18.33
N LEU A 197 4.08 2.51 -17.28
CA LEU A 197 3.65 1.18 -16.91
C LEU A 197 3.31 1.18 -15.43
N GLY A 198 2.02 1.09 -15.10
CA GLY A 198 1.57 0.88 -13.74
C GLY A 198 2.12 -0.42 -13.14
N SER A 199 2.13 -0.53 -11.82
CA SER A 199 2.70 -1.70 -11.16
C SER A 199 2.01 -3.00 -11.59
N ILE A 200 2.83 -4.03 -11.78
CA ILE A 200 2.43 -5.39 -12.13
C ILE A 200 3.35 -6.28 -11.31
N ARG A 201 2.82 -7.32 -10.65
CA ARG A 201 3.64 -8.28 -9.90
C ARG A 201 4.91 -8.67 -10.68
N ASP A 202 6.08 -8.51 -10.06
CA ASP A 202 7.37 -8.60 -10.73
C ASP A 202 7.56 -9.93 -11.47
N GLU A 203 7.24 -11.08 -10.86
CA GLU A 203 7.43 -12.38 -11.50
C GLU A 203 6.54 -12.57 -12.74
N ARG A 204 5.41 -11.87 -12.79
CA ARG A 204 4.54 -11.85 -13.97
C ARG A 204 5.17 -10.99 -15.05
N LEU A 205 5.54 -9.75 -14.74
CA LEU A 205 6.11 -8.83 -15.72
C LEU A 205 7.45 -9.36 -16.27
N HIS A 206 8.29 -9.95 -15.42
CA HIS A 206 9.53 -10.60 -15.81
C HIS A 206 9.27 -11.70 -16.86
N ARG A 207 8.22 -12.51 -16.69
CA ARG A 207 7.84 -13.53 -17.69
C ARG A 207 7.34 -12.92 -19.00
N ILE A 208 6.62 -11.80 -18.94
CA ILE A 208 6.11 -11.11 -20.13
C ILE A 208 7.27 -10.57 -20.97
N PHE A 209 8.28 -9.96 -20.33
CA PHE A 209 9.50 -9.54 -21.01
C PHE A 209 10.23 -10.72 -21.65
N LEU A 210 10.41 -11.84 -20.93
CA LEU A 210 11.07 -13.03 -21.49
C LEU A 210 10.32 -13.63 -22.69
N LYS A 211 9.00 -13.46 -22.76
CA LYS A 211 8.17 -13.91 -23.88
C LYS A 211 8.08 -12.88 -25.02
N ASN A 212 8.72 -11.71 -24.89
CA ASN A 212 8.61 -10.59 -25.83
C ASN A 212 7.15 -10.15 -26.08
N GLN A 213 6.34 -10.15 -25.01
CA GLN A 213 4.92 -9.78 -25.08
C GLN A 213 4.65 -8.34 -24.63
N ILE A 214 5.68 -7.49 -24.64
CA ILE A 214 5.59 -6.07 -24.27
C ILE A 214 6.24 -5.24 -25.36
N ASN A 215 5.50 -4.26 -25.90
CA ASN A 215 5.93 -3.39 -26.97
C ASN A 215 5.72 -1.92 -26.57
N LEU A 216 6.76 -1.11 -26.64
CA LEU A 216 6.64 0.34 -26.53
C LEU A 216 6.43 0.92 -27.93
N LEU A 217 5.23 1.45 -28.18
CA LEU A 217 4.87 1.94 -29.50
C LEU A 217 5.52 3.31 -29.76
N ARG A 218 6.23 3.44 -30.89
CA ARG A 218 6.90 4.70 -31.27
C ARG A 218 5.98 5.57 -32.15
N PRO A 219 6.10 6.91 -32.07
CA PRO A 219 5.40 7.80 -33.00
C PRO A 219 5.77 7.50 -34.45
N THR A 220 4.78 7.46 -35.35
CA THR A 220 5.03 7.13 -36.76
C THR A 220 5.84 8.21 -37.49
N ASN A 221 5.67 9.47 -37.10
CA ASN A 221 6.34 10.62 -37.72
C ASN A 221 7.55 11.03 -36.89
N ASN A 222 8.72 11.11 -37.53
CA ASN A 222 10.00 11.51 -36.96
C ASN A 222 10.29 10.85 -35.59
N PRO A 223 10.35 9.52 -35.50
CA PRO A 223 10.48 8.81 -34.24
C PRO A 223 11.78 9.12 -33.48
N ASP A 224 12.79 9.66 -34.16
CA ASP A 224 14.09 10.00 -33.58
C ASP A 224 14.15 11.44 -33.03
N ASP A 225 13.14 12.28 -33.30
CA ASP A 225 13.08 13.66 -32.80
C ASP A 225 12.53 13.76 -31.36
N TRP A 226 11.94 12.68 -30.85
CA TRP A 226 11.25 12.63 -29.55
C TRP A 226 12.20 12.29 -28.41
N PHE A 227 12.24 13.09 -27.36
CA PHE A 227 12.86 12.69 -26.10
C PHE A 227 11.97 11.68 -25.38
N ASN A 228 12.47 10.49 -25.07
CA ASN A 228 11.69 9.36 -24.59
C ASN A 228 11.92 9.11 -23.10
N ILE A 229 10.89 9.34 -22.28
CA ILE A 229 10.88 9.02 -20.85
C ILE A 229 10.00 7.80 -20.63
N PHE A 230 10.49 6.83 -19.86
CA PHE A 230 9.69 5.70 -19.39
C PHE A 230 9.54 5.72 -17.87
N VAL A 231 8.31 5.68 -17.37
CA VAL A 231 7.99 5.61 -15.94
C VAL A 231 7.52 4.20 -15.60
N ILE A 232 8.19 3.56 -14.65
CA ILE A 232 7.85 2.20 -14.19
C ILE A 232 7.88 2.11 -12.67
N HIS A 233 7.04 1.24 -12.12
CA HIS A 233 6.96 1.00 -10.68
C HIS A 233 7.16 -0.49 -10.38
N GLN A 234 8.43 -0.93 -10.29
CA GLN A 234 8.84 -2.33 -10.17
C GLN A 234 10.09 -2.50 -9.32
N ASN A 235 10.37 -3.71 -8.82
CA ASN A 235 11.65 -3.99 -8.16
C ASN A 235 12.82 -3.84 -9.14
N ARG A 236 13.80 -3.01 -8.79
CA ARG A 236 15.08 -2.85 -9.52
C ARG A 236 16.10 -3.84 -9.02
N VAL A 237 16.14 -4.06 -7.70
CA VAL A 237 17.08 -4.96 -7.04
C VAL A 237 16.53 -6.40 -7.03
N ALA A 238 17.40 -7.37 -7.28
CA ALA A 238 17.02 -8.77 -7.27
C ALA A 238 16.72 -9.28 -5.85
N HIS A 239 15.44 -9.45 -5.52
CA HIS A 239 14.98 -10.12 -4.30
C HIS A 239 14.80 -11.64 -4.48
N GLY A 240 14.84 -12.11 -5.72
CA GLY A 240 14.82 -13.51 -6.12
C GLY A 240 15.16 -13.63 -7.60
N PRO A 241 15.17 -14.85 -8.17
CA PRO A 241 15.55 -15.05 -9.57
C PRO A 241 14.70 -14.29 -10.58
N LYS A 242 13.42 -14.05 -10.26
CA LYS A 242 12.43 -13.37 -11.13
C LYS A 242 11.68 -12.23 -10.44
N ASN A 243 12.01 -11.93 -9.19
CA ASN A 243 11.33 -10.91 -8.38
C ASN A 243 12.07 -9.57 -8.49
N TYR A 244 12.20 -9.10 -9.73
CA TYR A 244 12.76 -7.82 -10.18
C TYR A 244 12.72 -7.75 -11.70
N ILE A 245 12.88 -6.54 -12.25
CA ILE A 245 13.03 -6.31 -13.69
C ILE A 245 14.46 -5.86 -13.99
N PRO A 246 15.27 -6.67 -14.69
CA PRO A 246 16.60 -6.25 -15.16
C PRO A 246 16.48 -5.05 -16.10
N GLU A 247 17.34 -4.06 -15.94
CA GLU A 247 17.38 -2.88 -16.82
C GLU A 247 17.57 -3.25 -18.29
N GLN A 248 18.21 -4.40 -18.57
CA GLN A 248 18.45 -4.91 -19.93
C GLN A 248 17.19 -5.37 -20.66
N PHE A 249 16.06 -5.52 -19.96
CA PHE A 249 14.79 -5.84 -20.59
C PHE A 249 14.14 -4.63 -21.26
N LEU A 250 14.53 -3.42 -20.84
CA LEU A 250 13.98 -2.18 -21.37
C LEU A 250 14.58 -1.86 -22.74
N HIS A 251 13.86 -1.10 -23.55
CA HIS A 251 14.29 -0.80 -24.93
C HIS A 251 15.38 0.28 -24.99
N GLU A 252 16.39 0.06 -25.84
CA GLU A 252 17.53 0.98 -26.06
C GLU A 252 17.16 2.38 -26.58
N PHE A 253 15.97 2.58 -27.15
CA PHE A 253 15.58 3.89 -27.72
C PHE A 253 15.16 4.92 -26.65
N LEU A 254 15.00 4.47 -25.41
CA LEU A 254 14.65 5.33 -24.28
C LEU A 254 15.81 6.29 -23.99
N ASP A 255 15.51 7.50 -23.56
CA ASP A 255 16.52 8.47 -23.12
C ASP A 255 16.66 8.45 -21.58
N ILE A 256 15.53 8.38 -20.87
CA ILE A 256 15.45 8.29 -19.40
C ILE A 256 14.44 7.22 -18.96
N VAL A 257 14.79 6.47 -17.92
CA VAL A 257 13.87 5.61 -17.16
C VAL A 257 13.73 6.16 -15.73
N ILE A 258 12.50 6.48 -15.33
CA ILE A 258 12.14 6.86 -13.96
C ILE A 258 11.66 5.60 -13.25
N TRP A 259 12.42 5.18 -12.25
CA TRP A 259 12.16 3.97 -11.46
C TRP A 259 11.47 4.36 -10.14
N GLY A 260 10.18 4.04 -10.02
CA GLY A 260 9.30 4.49 -8.94
C GLY A 260 9.48 3.74 -7.64
N HIS A 261 9.27 2.42 -7.67
CA HIS A 261 9.09 1.54 -6.50
C HIS A 261 10.21 1.51 -5.45
N GLU A 262 11.45 1.83 -5.84
CA GLU A 262 12.59 1.73 -4.92
C GLU A 262 12.69 2.99 -4.06
N HIS A 263 12.65 2.81 -2.74
CA HIS A 263 12.57 3.91 -1.77
C HIS A 263 13.91 4.61 -1.48
N ASP A 264 15.04 4.00 -1.84
CA ASP A 264 16.36 4.61 -1.69
C ASP A 264 16.54 5.75 -2.69
N CYS A 265 16.89 6.94 -2.18
CA CYS A 265 16.96 8.14 -3.01
C CYS A 265 18.25 8.18 -3.83
N ARG A 266 18.15 7.76 -5.10
CA ARG A 266 19.23 7.80 -6.12
C ARG A 266 18.77 8.66 -7.30
N ILE A 267 18.38 9.90 -6.98
CA ILE A 267 17.76 10.84 -7.93
C ILE A 267 18.73 11.42 -8.97
N THR A 268 20.04 11.27 -8.74
CA THR A 268 21.05 11.67 -9.73
C THR A 268 21.01 10.67 -10.88
N PRO A 269 20.91 11.12 -12.15
CA PRO A 269 20.86 10.21 -13.29
C PRO A 269 22.08 9.29 -13.38
N GLU A 270 21.84 7.99 -13.49
CA GLU A 270 22.86 6.95 -13.62
C GLU A 270 22.85 6.39 -15.05
N PHE A 271 23.98 6.47 -15.74
CA PHE A 271 24.05 6.00 -17.12
C PHE A 271 24.16 4.47 -17.17
N ASN A 272 23.21 3.80 -17.83
CA ASN A 272 23.31 2.38 -18.14
C ASN A 272 24.19 2.19 -19.38
N THR A 273 25.37 1.60 -19.21
CA THR A 273 26.34 1.42 -20.31
C THR A 273 25.91 0.40 -21.36
N VAL A 274 24.99 -0.50 -21.04
CA VAL A 274 24.51 -1.56 -21.93
C VAL A 274 23.40 -1.03 -22.83
N GLN A 275 22.33 -0.49 -22.22
CA GLN A 275 21.14 -0.01 -22.91
C GLN A 275 21.22 1.46 -23.36
N LYS A 276 22.21 2.21 -22.87
CA LYS A 276 22.53 3.60 -23.24
C LYS A 276 21.46 4.66 -22.89
N PHE A 277 20.59 4.36 -21.94
CA PHE A 277 19.71 5.34 -21.30
C PHE A 277 20.18 5.70 -19.89
N PHE A 278 19.61 6.74 -19.30
CA PHE A 278 19.81 7.09 -17.89
C PHE A 278 18.70 6.52 -17.02
N VAL A 279 19.05 5.97 -15.87
CA VAL A 279 18.10 5.58 -14.82
C VAL A 279 18.08 6.64 -13.73
N ILE A 280 16.87 7.07 -13.35
CA ILE A 280 16.62 8.01 -12.26
C ILE A 280 15.70 7.32 -11.28
N GLN A 281 16.14 7.20 -10.03
CA GLN A 281 15.37 6.56 -8.98
C GLN A 281 15.13 7.59 -7.87
N PRO A 282 13.99 8.32 -7.90
CA PRO A 282 13.78 9.45 -7.02
C PRO A 282 13.80 9.07 -5.53
N GLY A 283 13.37 7.85 -5.20
CA GLY A 283 13.11 7.42 -3.83
C GLY A 283 11.75 7.93 -3.33
N SER A 284 11.35 7.45 -2.16
CA SER A 284 10.10 7.86 -1.49
C SER A 284 10.20 9.26 -0.89
N THR A 285 9.05 9.84 -0.53
CA THR A 285 9.02 11.12 0.22
C THR A 285 8.80 10.94 1.72
N VAL A 286 8.59 9.72 2.18
CA VAL A 286 8.47 9.35 3.60
C VAL A 286 9.11 7.98 3.81
N ALA A 287 9.72 7.77 4.99
CA ALA A 287 10.29 6.48 5.36
C ALA A 287 9.19 5.49 5.78
N THR A 288 8.84 4.55 4.88
CA THR A 288 7.80 3.54 5.15
C THR A 288 8.39 2.30 5.81
N SER A 289 9.68 2.02 5.58
CA SER A 289 10.43 0.95 6.23
C SER A 289 11.66 1.47 6.98
N LEU A 290 12.03 0.79 8.07
CA LEU A 290 13.22 1.09 8.85
C LEU A 290 14.45 0.34 8.29
N SER A 291 14.78 0.61 7.04
CA SER A 291 15.88 0.00 6.29
C SER A 291 17.01 1.00 6.01
N GLU A 292 18.20 0.52 5.66
CA GLU A 292 19.36 1.38 5.41
C GLU A 292 19.14 2.36 4.24
N GLY A 293 18.51 1.91 3.15
CA GLY A 293 18.24 2.75 1.98
C GLY A 293 17.28 3.93 2.25
N GLU A 294 16.36 3.75 3.20
CA GLU A 294 15.37 4.76 3.60
C GLU A 294 15.97 5.90 4.43
N GLN A 295 17.19 5.72 4.98
CA GLN A 295 17.90 6.78 5.71
C GLN A 295 18.40 7.90 4.80
N LEU A 296 18.60 7.63 3.51
CA LEU A 296 19.12 8.62 2.57
C LEU A 296 18.22 9.87 2.53
N GLN A 297 18.84 11.05 2.42
CA GLN A 297 18.10 12.31 2.31
C GLN A 297 17.14 12.26 1.12
N LYS A 298 15.85 12.47 1.37
CA LYS A 298 14.81 12.44 0.33
C LYS A 298 14.84 13.73 -0.49
N HIS A 299 14.53 13.60 -1.78
CA HIS A 299 14.55 14.70 -2.74
C HIS A 299 13.35 14.63 -3.69
N ALA A 300 12.90 15.80 -4.13
CA ALA A 300 12.15 15.94 -5.37
C ALA A 300 13.09 16.30 -6.53
N GLY A 301 12.75 15.90 -7.76
CA GLY A 301 13.55 16.18 -8.96
C GLY A 301 12.91 17.23 -9.84
N ILE A 302 13.68 18.19 -10.35
CA ILE A 302 13.26 19.11 -11.41
C ILE A 302 14.02 18.74 -12.67
N LEU A 303 13.31 18.07 -13.58
CA LEU A 303 13.85 17.67 -14.88
C LEU A 303 13.61 18.80 -15.89
N HIS A 304 14.69 19.28 -16.48
CA HIS A 304 14.65 20.15 -17.64
C HIS A 304 14.92 19.34 -18.90
N VAL A 305 14.04 19.41 -19.90
CA VAL A 305 14.23 18.75 -21.20
C VAL A 305 14.19 19.80 -22.30
N TYR A 306 15.23 19.81 -23.14
CA TYR A 306 15.32 20.65 -24.33
C TYR A 306 15.81 19.81 -25.51
N LYS A 307 14.97 19.69 -26.54
CA LYS A 307 15.20 18.79 -27.68
C LYS A 307 15.56 17.38 -27.17
N LYS A 308 16.77 16.91 -27.43
CA LYS A 308 17.28 15.60 -27.01
C LYS A 308 18.17 15.61 -25.77
N THR A 309 18.35 16.77 -25.15
CA THR A 309 19.20 16.95 -23.98
C THR A 309 18.37 17.19 -22.73
N PHE A 310 18.92 16.83 -21.57
CA PHE A 310 18.24 17.04 -20.31
C PHE A 310 19.19 17.45 -19.20
N LYS A 311 18.63 18.04 -18.15
CA LYS A 311 19.32 18.36 -16.90
C LYS A 311 18.43 18.03 -15.72
N MET A 312 18.96 17.27 -14.76
CA MET A 312 18.26 16.95 -13.52
C MET A 312 18.75 17.84 -12.38
N HIS A 313 17.85 18.59 -11.78
CA HIS A 313 18.10 19.39 -10.59
C HIS A 313 17.42 18.76 -9.38
N ARG A 314 18.19 18.25 -8.43
CA ARG A 314 17.64 17.74 -7.16
C ARG A 314 17.25 18.88 -6.21
N ARG A 315 16.15 18.67 -5.48
CA ARG A 315 15.65 19.56 -4.43
C ARG A 315 15.47 18.74 -3.15
N PRO A 316 16.33 18.92 -2.13
CA PRO A 316 16.19 18.17 -0.87
C PRO A 316 14.90 18.58 -0.15
N LEU A 317 14.13 17.60 0.30
CA LEU A 317 12.90 17.85 1.07
C LEU A 317 13.27 18.19 2.52
N GLN A 318 12.82 19.36 2.97
CA GLN A 318 13.14 19.94 4.27
C GLN A 318 12.15 19.51 5.36
N THR A 319 10.95 19.05 4.99
CA THR A 319 9.89 18.67 5.92
C THR A 319 9.93 17.20 6.34
N VAL A 320 10.73 16.38 5.68
CA VAL A 320 10.81 14.94 5.96
C VAL A 320 11.40 14.70 7.34
N ARG A 321 10.77 13.81 8.12
CA ARG A 321 11.27 13.39 9.42
C ARG A 321 12.63 12.71 9.25
N GLN A 322 13.60 13.15 10.03
CA GLN A 322 14.93 12.56 10.04
C GLN A 322 14.86 11.09 10.47
N PHE A 323 15.63 10.25 9.80
CA PHE A 323 15.74 8.83 10.11
C PHE A 323 17.22 8.44 10.20
N TYR A 324 17.57 7.67 11.22
CA TYR A 324 18.90 7.12 11.43
C TYR A 324 18.83 5.62 11.62
N PHE A 325 19.64 4.90 10.85
CA PHE A 325 19.83 3.46 10.90
C PHE A 325 21.30 3.17 11.21
N LEU A 326 21.55 2.29 12.18
CA LEU A 326 22.91 1.84 12.50
C LEU A 326 22.93 0.35 12.78
N ASP A 327 23.94 -0.32 12.23
CA ASP A 327 24.32 -1.67 12.60
C ASP A 327 25.36 -1.64 13.71
N ILE A 328 25.11 -2.40 14.78
CA ILE A 328 26.02 -2.52 15.93
C ILE A 328 26.42 -3.98 16.08
N GLN A 329 27.70 -4.26 15.90
CA GLN A 329 28.27 -5.57 16.12
C GLN A 329 28.78 -5.66 17.57
N LEU A 330 28.14 -6.44 18.44
CA LEU A 330 28.53 -6.45 19.87
C LEU A 330 29.95 -6.95 20.12
N THR A 331 30.47 -7.81 19.23
CA THR A 331 31.86 -8.29 19.28
C THR A 331 32.88 -7.17 19.19
N ASP A 332 32.54 -6.05 18.54
CA ASP A 332 33.46 -4.94 18.32
C ASP A 332 33.58 -4.05 19.57
N HIS A 333 32.62 -4.16 20.48
CA HIS A 333 32.53 -3.36 21.71
C HIS A 333 32.82 -4.17 22.99
N ILE A 334 32.73 -5.50 22.92
CA ILE A 334 32.90 -6.37 24.07
C ILE A 334 33.89 -7.49 23.73
N ASP A 335 35.08 -7.45 24.34
CA ASP A 335 36.11 -8.47 24.18
C ASP A 335 35.61 -9.89 24.55
N GLU A 336 36.04 -10.90 23.80
CA GLU A 336 35.78 -12.33 24.09
C GLU A 336 36.24 -12.77 25.49
N LYS A 337 37.24 -12.10 26.07
CA LYS A 337 37.68 -12.35 27.46
C LYS A 337 36.67 -11.83 28.48
N ALA A 338 36.00 -10.72 28.17
CA ALA A 338 34.97 -10.14 29.02
C ALA A 338 33.71 -11.01 29.02
N LEU A 339 33.40 -11.64 27.89
CA LEU A 339 32.33 -12.64 27.70
C LEU A 339 32.43 -13.85 28.64
N LYS A 340 33.64 -14.36 28.89
CA LYS A 340 33.87 -15.54 29.76
C LYS A 340 33.97 -15.19 31.26
N THR A 341 34.11 -13.91 31.59
CA THR A 341 34.49 -13.47 32.95
C THR A 341 33.42 -12.59 33.62
N LEU A 342 32.60 -11.88 32.85
CA LEU A 342 31.56 -10.99 33.36
C LEU A 342 30.26 -11.76 33.61
N SER A 343 29.54 -11.37 34.66
CA SER A 343 28.16 -11.81 34.86
C SER A 343 27.23 -11.17 33.82
N ASN A 344 26.12 -11.84 33.51
CA ASN A 344 25.11 -11.34 32.57
C ASN A 344 24.64 -9.92 32.93
N ALA A 345 24.39 -9.63 34.21
CA ALA A 345 24.01 -8.29 34.66
C ALA A 345 25.02 -7.18 34.32
N LYS A 346 26.33 -7.48 34.29
CA LYS A 346 27.35 -6.50 33.89
C LYS A 346 27.41 -6.32 32.37
N LEU A 347 27.14 -7.37 31.60
CA LEU A 347 27.04 -7.30 30.14
C LEU A 347 25.83 -6.47 29.72
N GLU A 348 24.70 -6.63 30.40
CA GLU A 348 23.51 -5.79 30.20
C GLU A 348 23.77 -4.32 30.49
N GLN A 349 24.44 -4.01 31.61
CA GLN A 349 24.79 -2.62 31.93
C GLN A 349 25.70 -2.00 30.87
N LYS A 350 26.62 -2.79 30.30
CA LYS A 350 27.46 -2.34 29.18
C LYS A 350 26.64 -2.13 27.92
N LEU A 351 25.76 -3.05 27.58
CA LEU A 351 24.86 -2.93 26.43
C LEU A 351 23.95 -1.71 26.56
N ASP A 352 23.29 -1.55 27.71
CA ASP A 352 22.45 -0.39 28.04
C ASP A 352 23.22 0.92 27.87
N LYS A 353 24.47 0.96 28.34
CA LYS A 353 25.34 2.12 28.17
C LYS A 353 25.69 2.39 26.71
N ILE A 354 26.13 1.38 25.95
CA ILE A 354 26.48 1.53 24.53
C ILE A 354 25.27 2.05 23.75
N LEU A 355 24.11 1.42 23.89
CA LEU A 355 22.90 1.83 23.21
C LEU A 355 22.46 3.24 23.63
N THR A 356 22.55 3.58 24.91
CA THR A 356 22.22 4.92 25.42
C THR A 356 23.15 5.98 24.83
N ASP A 357 24.46 5.74 24.82
CA ASP A 357 25.46 6.66 24.28
C ASP A 357 25.26 6.86 22.77
N THR A 358 25.05 5.77 22.00
CA THR A 358 24.75 5.83 20.56
C THR A 358 23.46 6.61 20.27
N ILE A 359 22.38 6.36 21.01
CA ILE A 359 21.11 7.08 20.81
C ILE A 359 21.28 8.57 21.12
N ASN A 360 21.96 8.92 22.20
CA ASN A 360 22.20 10.32 22.55
C ASN A 360 23.04 11.04 21.48
N GLU A 361 24.04 10.36 20.90
CA GLU A 361 24.81 10.88 19.78
C GLU A 361 23.92 11.12 18.54
N LEU A 362 23.07 10.15 18.19
CA LEU A 362 22.13 10.30 17.09
C LEU A 362 21.10 11.41 17.33
N LEU A 363 20.61 11.58 18.56
CA LEU A 363 19.70 12.67 18.92
C LEU A 363 20.38 14.04 18.81
N LEU A 364 21.63 14.15 19.25
CA LEU A 364 22.42 15.38 19.09
C LEU A 364 22.66 15.68 17.61
N ARG A 365 22.97 14.65 16.82
CA ARG A 365 23.10 14.76 15.37
C ARG A 365 21.80 15.22 14.72
N ALA A 366 20.66 14.66 15.10
CA ALA A 366 19.34 15.07 14.62
C ALA A 366 19.07 16.56 14.87
N GLN A 367 19.38 17.04 16.09
CA GLN A 367 19.24 18.46 16.43
C GLN A 367 20.12 19.37 15.55
N ASN A 368 21.35 18.95 15.24
CA ASN A 368 22.28 19.73 14.41
C ASN A 368 21.92 19.70 12.91
N GLU A 369 21.38 18.59 12.42
CA GLU A 369 21.01 18.38 11.02
C GLU A 369 19.58 18.82 10.68
N HIS A 370 18.78 19.21 11.67
CA HIS A 370 17.42 19.71 11.45
C HIS A 370 17.44 20.91 10.50
N SER A 371 16.58 20.90 9.48
CA SER A 371 16.54 21.90 8.39
C SER A 371 16.14 23.31 8.84
N GLY A 372 15.75 23.49 10.10
CA GLY A 372 15.08 24.69 10.60
C GLY A 372 13.68 24.94 10.03
N HIS A 373 13.18 24.10 9.11
CA HIS A 373 11.86 24.29 8.51
C HIS A 373 10.76 24.10 9.58
N PRO A 374 9.76 25.01 9.68
CA PRO A 374 8.79 25.00 10.78
C PRO A 374 7.89 23.75 10.81
N LYS A 375 7.73 23.09 9.65
CA LYS A 375 6.96 21.85 9.52
C LYS A 375 7.80 20.57 9.59
N GLN A 376 9.13 20.66 9.71
CA GLN A 376 9.93 19.46 9.91
C GLN A 376 9.66 18.89 11.32
N PRO A 377 9.33 17.60 11.45
CA PRO A 377 9.10 17.01 12.75
C PRO A 377 10.36 16.95 13.62
N LYS A 378 10.20 17.22 14.92
CA LYS A 378 11.33 17.34 15.86
C LYS A 378 11.89 16.01 16.36
N LYS A 379 11.04 14.97 16.47
CA LYS A 379 11.44 13.66 16.98
C LYS A 379 11.93 12.79 15.81
N PRO A 380 13.21 12.40 15.74
CA PRO A 380 13.69 11.55 14.66
C PRO A 380 13.17 10.11 14.80
N LEU A 381 13.27 9.37 13.70
CA LEU A 381 13.22 7.91 13.70
C LEU A 381 14.63 7.37 13.95
N ILE A 382 14.76 6.38 14.83
CA ILE A 382 16.04 5.70 15.10
C ILE A 382 15.83 4.20 14.99
N ARG A 383 16.72 3.51 14.30
CA ARG A 383 16.77 2.04 14.21
C ARG A 383 18.19 1.56 14.47
N LEU A 384 18.38 0.84 15.57
CA LEU A 384 19.63 0.15 15.89
C LEU A 384 19.44 -1.34 15.66
N ARG A 385 20.17 -1.91 14.71
CA ARG A 385 20.21 -3.36 14.50
C ARG A 385 21.46 -3.91 15.16
N VAL A 386 21.28 -4.65 16.24
CA VAL A 386 22.34 -5.13 17.10
C VAL A 386 22.57 -6.62 16.83
N ASP A 387 23.76 -6.97 16.34
CA ASP A 387 24.21 -8.36 16.23
C ASP A 387 24.84 -8.80 17.55
N TYR A 388 24.20 -9.77 18.21
CA TYR A 388 24.65 -10.35 19.48
C TYR A 388 25.08 -11.81 19.36
N THR A 389 25.49 -12.25 18.16
CA THR A 389 26.07 -13.59 17.98
C THR A 389 27.26 -13.81 18.91
N GLY A 390 27.25 -14.96 19.61
CA GLY A 390 28.25 -15.30 20.63
C GLY A 390 27.92 -14.80 22.04
N PHE A 391 26.82 -14.06 22.23
CA PHE A 391 26.40 -13.55 23.53
C PHE A 391 25.05 -14.18 23.98
N ASP A 392 24.99 -14.69 25.22
CA ASP A 392 23.76 -15.22 25.85
C ASP A 392 23.22 -14.25 26.93
N ILE A 393 22.86 -13.05 26.47
CA ILE A 393 22.34 -11.92 27.27
C ILE A 393 20.82 -11.73 27.10
N PHE A 394 20.18 -12.53 26.24
CA PHE A 394 18.83 -12.24 25.77
C PHE A 394 17.73 -12.60 26.77
N ASP A 395 17.95 -13.60 27.64
CA ASP A 395 16.95 -13.94 28.67
C ASP A 395 16.76 -12.85 29.73
N SER A 396 17.59 -11.80 29.71
CA SER A 396 17.63 -10.81 30.76
C SER A 396 17.46 -9.36 30.27
N PHE A 397 17.86 -9.00 29.04
CA PHE A 397 17.74 -7.62 28.56
C PHE A 397 16.28 -7.26 28.27
N ASN A 398 15.81 -6.15 28.88
CA ASN A 398 14.44 -5.70 28.76
C ASN A 398 14.35 -4.49 27.82
N ASP A 399 14.19 -4.76 26.52
CA ASP A 399 14.06 -3.77 25.45
C ASP A 399 12.95 -2.76 25.74
N ILE A 400 11.81 -3.22 26.29
CA ILE A 400 10.65 -2.37 26.59
C ILE A 400 11.03 -1.30 27.62
N ARG A 401 11.70 -1.70 28.70
CA ARG A 401 12.15 -0.77 29.75
C ARG A 401 13.24 0.17 29.23
N PHE A 402 14.12 -0.32 28.36
CA PHE A 402 15.15 0.51 27.74
C PHE A 402 14.53 1.61 26.88
N VAL A 403 13.62 1.23 25.98
CA VAL A 403 12.95 2.12 25.03
C VAL A 403 12.14 3.22 25.72
N GLN A 404 11.51 2.91 26.87
CA GLN A 404 10.75 3.90 27.66
C GLN A 404 11.57 5.14 28.02
N LYS A 405 12.90 5.03 28.17
CA LYS A 405 13.79 6.18 28.44
C LYS A 405 13.77 7.24 27.34
N PHE A 406 13.42 6.84 26.11
CA PHE A 406 13.49 7.69 24.91
C PHE A 406 12.12 7.96 24.27
N SER A 407 11.03 7.52 24.89
CA SER A 407 9.67 7.61 24.30
C SER A 407 9.26 9.03 23.91
N ASP A 408 9.73 10.05 24.64
CA ASP A 408 9.43 11.45 24.36
C ASP A 408 10.42 12.13 23.41
N GLN A 409 11.48 11.42 23.00
CA GLN A 409 12.58 11.96 22.19
C GLN A 409 12.59 11.40 20.76
N VAL A 410 11.98 10.24 20.53
CA VAL A 410 11.91 9.57 19.22
C VAL A 410 10.47 9.35 18.77
N ALA A 411 10.26 9.20 17.47
CA ALA A 411 8.94 8.95 16.89
C ALA A 411 8.58 7.46 16.77
N ASN A 412 9.53 6.56 17.02
CA ASN A 412 9.34 5.11 16.89
C ASN A 412 9.89 4.30 18.08
N PRO A 413 9.52 4.63 19.34
CA PRO A 413 10.08 3.98 20.52
C PRO A 413 10.01 2.45 20.42
N LYS A 414 8.83 1.90 20.11
CA LYS A 414 8.56 0.45 20.08
C LYS A 414 9.43 -0.33 19.09
N THR A 415 9.95 0.31 18.05
CA THR A 415 10.70 -0.36 16.97
C THR A 415 12.14 0.15 16.86
N MET A 416 12.63 0.89 17.87
CA MET A 416 13.99 1.44 17.82
C MET A 416 15.08 0.38 17.77
N ILE A 417 14.92 -0.73 18.48
CA ILE A 417 15.96 -1.75 18.60
C ILE A 417 15.53 -3.02 17.87
N ASN A 418 16.46 -3.60 17.12
CA ASN A 418 16.35 -4.92 16.55
C ASN A 418 17.54 -5.76 16.95
N LEU A 419 17.33 -6.67 17.88
CA LEU A 419 18.35 -7.63 18.28
C LEU A 419 18.28 -8.83 17.33
N HIS A 420 19.41 -9.23 16.77
CA HIS A 420 19.49 -10.46 15.97
C HIS A 420 20.80 -11.21 16.25
N LYS A 421 20.77 -12.54 16.11
CA LYS A 421 21.98 -13.34 15.98
C LYS A 421 22.14 -13.64 14.50
N LYS A 422 23.33 -13.42 13.92
CA LYS A 422 23.73 -14.16 12.73
C LYS A 422 23.55 -15.63 13.03
N ARG A 423 22.57 -16.26 12.38
CA ARG A 423 22.55 -17.71 12.29
C ARG A 423 23.91 -18.10 11.73
N GLU A 424 24.63 -18.98 12.42
CA GLU A 424 25.61 -19.78 11.71
C GLU A 424 24.88 -20.27 10.47
N SER A 425 25.49 -20.10 9.30
CA SER A 425 25.15 -20.90 8.17
C SER A 425 25.50 -22.35 8.53
N SER A 426 24.77 -22.96 9.48
CA SER A 426 24.14 -24.21 9.14
C SER A 426 23.53 -23.90 7.79
N ALA A 427 24.10 -24.51 6.76
CA ALA A 427 23.29 -24.84 5.61
C ALA A 427 21.93 -25.15 6.23
N PHE A 428 20.92 -24.38 5.85
CA PHE A 428 19.59 -24.93 5.89
C PHE A 428 19.77 -26.25 5.09
N LYS A 429 20.07 -27.35 5.81
CA LYS A 429 19.09 -28.40 5.93
C LYS A 429 17.83 -27.62 6.27
N THR A 430 17.20 -27.08 5.22
CA THR A 430 15.82 -27.39 4.97
C THR A 430 15.67 -28.74 5.65
N ASN A 431 14.87 -28.79 6.70
CA ASN A 431 13.92 -29.88 6.70
C ASN A 431 13.39 -29.77 5.28
N GLU A 432 13.96 -30.58 4.37
CA GLU A 432 13.32 -30.91 3.13
C GLU A 432 11.99 -31.36 3.69
N ILE A 433 11.02 -30.44 3.68
CA ILE A 433 9.68 -30.81 3.33
C ILE A 433 9.97 -31.65 2.10
N LYS A 434 9.96 -32.97 2.27
CA LYS A 434 10.10 -33.90 1.17
C LYS A 434 8.83 -33.65 0.39
N LEU A 435 8.87 -32.59 -0.41
CA LEU A 435 7.81 -32.17 -1.27
C LEU A 435 7.59 -33.37 -2.17
N ASP A 436 6.36 -33.85 -2.19
CA ASP A 436 6.00 -35.00 -3.00
C ASP A 436 6.50 -34.74 -4.43
N PRO A 437 7.31 -35.62 -5.02
CA PRO A 437 7.73 -35.49 -6.41
C PRO A 437 6.55 -35.27 -7.37
N ASN A 438 5.36 -35.76 -7.01
CA ASN A 438 4.12 -35.49 -7.74
C ASN A 438 3.60 -34.06 -7.55
N ALA A 439 3.77 -33.42 -6.37
CA ALA A 439 3.48 -32.00 -6.18
C ALA A 439 4.35 -31.13 -7.11
N ILE A 440 5.63 -31.50 -7.25
CA ILE A 440 6.59 -30.79 -8.10
C ILE A 440 6.28 -31.03 -9.59
N LYS A 441 5.86 -32.24 -9.97
CA LYS A 441 5.44 -32.52 -11.35
C LYS A 441 4.14 -31.81 -11.72
N ILE A 442 3.11 -31.87 -10.88
CA ILE A 442 1.82 -31.22 -11.13
C ILE A 442 1.97 -29.70 -11.15
N SER A 443 2.74 -29.14 -10.21
CA SER A 443 3.06 -27.71 -10.25
C SER A 443 3.83 -27.32 -11.51
N ASN A 444 4.74 -28.14 -12.04
CA ASN A 444 5.47 -27.80 -13.27
C ASN A 444 4.66 -28.06 -14.56
N GLU A 445 3.89 -29.14 -14.64
CA GLU A 445 3.12 -29.53 -15.84
C GLU A 445 1.80 -28.75 -15.96
N GLN A 446 1.09 -28.52 -14.85
CA GLN A 446 -0.18 -27.80 -14.84
C GLN A 446 -0.04 -26.29 -14.64
N PHE A 447 1.05 -25.71 -14.10
CA PHE A 447 1.21 -24.24 -14.19
C PHE A 447 1.32 -23.75 -15.64
N HIS A 448 1.68 -24.63 -16.56
CA HIS A 448 1.73 -24.31 -17.99
C HIS A 448 0.36 -24.40 -18.68
N GLN A 449 -0.67 -24.97 -18.05
CA GLN A 449 -2.00 -25.18 -18.63
C GLN A 449 -3.19 -24.68 -17.78
N ALA A 450 -3.07 -24.64 -16.45
CA ALA A 450 -4.11 -24.19 -15.53
C ALA A 450 -4.15 -22.67 -15.42
N GLN A 451 -5.36 -22.09 -15.54
CA GLN A 451 -5.58 -20.65 -15.45
C GLN A 451 -5.57 -20.14 -13.99
N ARG A 452 -5.70 -21.04 -13.00
CA ARG A 452 -5.85 -20.73 -11.58
C ARG A 452 -5.04 -21.67 -10.68
N VAL A 453 -4.52 -21.16 -9.57
CA VAL A 453 -3.66 -21.90 -8.62
C VAL A 453 -4.46 -22.95 -7.86
N GLU A 454 -5.74 -22.65 -7.64
CA GLU A 454 -6.73 -23.50 -7.01
C GLU A 454 -6.88 -24.83 -7.76
N ASP A 455 -7.00 -24.79 -9.08
CA ASP A 455 -7.17 -25.99 -9.90
C ASP A 455 -5.95 -26.92 -9.80
N SER A 456 -4.75 -26.34 -9.69
CA SER A 456 -3.50 -27.10 -9.53
C SER A 456 -3.39 -27.76 -8.16
N ILE A 457 -3.85 -27.07 -7.10
CA ILE A 457 -3.88 -27.60 -5.73
C ILE A 457 -4.92 -28.71 -5.60
N GLN A 458 -6.10 -28.52 -6.21
CA GLN A 458 -7.13 -29.55 -6.25
C GLN A 458 -6.63 -30.81 -6.97
N ALA A 459 -6.05 -30.67 -8.16
CA ALA A 459 -5.49 -31.80 -8.91
C ALA A 459 -4.36 -32.52 -8.14
N TYR A 460 -3.54 -31.80 -7.37
CA TYR A 460 -2.55 -32.39 -6.50
C TYR A 460 -3.19 -33.27 -5.42
N PHE A 461 -4.14 -32.75 -4.64
CA PHE A 461 -4.74 -33.53 -3.55
C PHE A 461 -5.59 -34.72 -4.03
N GLU A 462 -6.22 -34.59 -5.21
CA GLU A 462 -6.92 -35.70 -5.87
C GLU A 462 -5.97 -36.85 -6.25
N SER A 463 -4.75 -36.53 -6.71
CA SER A 463 -3.73 -37.50 -7.13
C SER A 463 -2.70 -37.87 -6.05
N ALA A 464 -2.71 -37.19 -4.90
CA ALA A 464 -1.79 -37.43 -3.79
C ALA A 464 -2.07 -38.78 -3.10
N SER A 465 -1.00 -39.44 -2.67
CA SER A 465 -1.09 -40.65 -1.83
C SER A 465 -1.73 -40.34 -0.47
N GLU A 466 -2.36 -41.33 0.18
CA GLU A 466 -3.00 -41.12 1.50
C GLU A 466 -2.05 -40.56 2.57
N ALA A 467 -0.76 -40.85 2.46
CA ALA A 467 0.27 -40.32 3.37
C ALA A 467 0.48 -38.79 3.22
N ASN A 468 0.16 -38.24 2.05
CA ASN A 468 0.37 -36.84 1.68
C ASN A 468 -0.93 -36.01 1.66
N ARG A 469 -2.08 -36.62 1.95
CA ARG A 469 -3.36 -35.93 2.12
C ARG A 469 -3.48 -35.31 3.51
N LEU A 470 -4.25 -34.24 3.63
CA LEU A 470 -4.45 -33.53 4.90
C LEU A 470 -5.22 -34.42 5.87
N ARG A 471 -4.68 -34.76 7.06
CA ARG A 471 -5.36 -35.72 7.95
C ARG A 471 -6.60 -35.18 8.67
N LEU A 472 -6.59 -33.87 8.96
CA LEU A 472 -7.63 -33.21 9.73
C LEU A 472 -8.42 -32.21 8.88
N LEU A 473 -7.71 -31.44 8.06
CA LEU A 473 -8.29 -30.33 7.32
C LEU A 473 -8.98 -30.81 6.04
N ASP A 474 -10.15 -30.26 5.76
CA ASP A 474 -10.90 -30.47 4.52
C ASP A 474 -10.27 -29.65 3.38
N GLU A 475 -9.85 -30.36 2.33
CA GLU A 475 -9.17 -29.79 1.16
C GLU A 475 -10.09 -28.82 0.40
N LYS A 476 -11.40 -29.10 0.31
CA LYS A 476 -12.36 -28.25 -0.42
C LYS A 476 -12.61 -26.93 0.31
N SER A 477 -12.73 -26.97 1.64
CA SER A 477 -12.86 -25.78 2.48
C SER A 477 -11.59 -24.93 2.49
N MET A 478 -10.41 -25.57 2.50
CA MET A 478 -9.13 -24.86 2.35
C MET A 478 -8.99 -24.19 0.98
N LEU A 479 -9.47 -24.84 -0.08
CA LEU A 479 -9.52 -24.24 -1.42
C LEU A 479 -10.42 -22.99 -1.45
N ALA A 480 -11.60 -23.05 -0.83
CA ALA A 480 -12.49 -21.91 -0.74
C ALA A 480 -11.87 -20.73 0.03
N ALA A 481 -11.15 -21.01 1.12
CA ALA A 481 -10.41 -19.99 1.86
C ALA A 481 -9.25 -19.39 1.04
N LEU A 482 -8.57 -20.21 0.24
CA LEU A 482 -7.55 -19.73 -0.69
C LEU A 482 -8.15 -18.81 -1.76
N THR A 483 -9.32 -19.14 -2.30
CA THR A 483 -10.03 -18.26 -3.23
C THR A 483 -10.39 -16.93 -2.56
N GLU A 484 -10.82 -16.92 -1.29
CA GLU A 484 -11.05 -15.66 -0.56
C GLU A 484 -9.76 -14.86 -0.33
N PHE A 485 -8.66 -15.53 -0.03
CA PHE A 485 -7.35 -14.90 0.10
C PHE A 485 -6.91 -14.24 -1.21
N ILE A 486 -7.07 -14.94 -2.35
CA ILE A 486 -6.60 -14.46 -3.67
C ILE A 486 -7.55 -13.43 -4.27
N ASP A 487 -8.85 -13.72 -4.33
CA ASP A 487 -9.82 -12.89 -5.08
C ASP A 487 -10.32 -11.71 -4.26
N LYS A 488 -10.34 -11.82 -2.92
CA LYS A 488 -10.87 -10.79 -2.02
C LYS A 488 -9.80 -10.11 -1.17
N ASP A 489 -8.54 -10.47 -1.34
CA ASP A 489 -7.40 -9.93 -0.60
C ASP A 489 -7.55 -10.07 0.93
N GLU A 490 -8.26 -11.12 1.36
CA GLU A 490 -8.54 -11.40 2.77
C GLU A 490 -7.34 -12.10 3.41
N VAL A 491 -6.37 -11.33 3.89
CA VAL A 491 -5.07 -11.82 4.43
C VAL A 491 -5.24 -12.90 5.51
N TYR A 492 -6.33 -12.86 6.27
CA TYR A 492 -6.62 -13.80 7.36
C TYR A 492 -7.54 -14.97 6.96
N ALA A 493 -7.88 -15.11 5.67
CA ALA A 493 -8.84 -16.13 5.23
C ALA A 493 -8.37 -17.56 5.54
N LEU A 494 -7.08 -17.85 5.32
CA LEU A 494 -6.51 -19.17 5.57
C LEU A 494 -6.38 -19.47 7.06
N SER A 495 -5.89 -18.53 7.87
CA SER A 495 -5.71 -18.75 9.31
C SER A 495 -7.03 -18.99 10.03
N THR A 496 -8.05 -18.18 9.72
CA THR A 496 -9.38 -18.33 10.34
C THR A 496 -10.12 -19.58 9.85
N MET A 497 -9.91 -20.00 8.59
CA MET A 497 -10.44 -21.28 8.12
C MET A 497 -9.82 -22.46 8.88
N VAL A 498 -8.50 -22.44 9.13
CA VAL A 498 -7.82 -23.49 9.90
C VAL A 498 -8.35 -23.53 11.33
N GLU A 499 -8.50 -22.38 11.99
CA GLU A 499 -9.05 -22.28 13.35
C GLU A 499 -10.48 -22.83 13.42
N ALA A 500 -11.35 -22.42 12.50
CA ALA A 500 -12.73 -22.89 12.44
C ALA A 500 -12.83 -24.40 12.22
N GLN A 501 -11.98 -24.99 11.37
CA GLN A 501 -11.94 -26.43 11.16
C GLN A 501 -11.42 -27.17 12.40
N ILE A 502 -10.39 -26.65 13.07
CA ILE A 502 -9.89 -27.24 14.32
C ILE A 502 -10.99 -27.22 15.39
N GLU A 503 -11.69 -26.11 15.57
CA GLU A 503 -12.76 -25.99 16.57
C GLU A 503 -13.92 -26.95 16.25
N GLN A 504 -14.29 -27.09 14.98
CA GLN A 504 -15.30 -28.04 14.55
C GLN A 504 -14.88 -29.49 14.84
N SER A 505 -13.63 -29.86 14.54
CA SER A 505 -13.09 -31.19 14.85
C SER A 505 -13.07 -31.45 16.35
N GLN A 506 -12.65 -30.47 17.17
CA GLN A 506 -12.65 -30.60 18.63
C GLN A 506 -14.08 -30.81 19.17
N LYS A 507 -15.07 -30.06 18.68
CA LYS A 507 -16.48 -30.24 19.07
C LYS A 507 -16.99 -31.64 18.72
N PHE A 508 -16.69 -32.13 17.51
CA PHE A 508 -17.07 -33.48 17.09
C PHE A 508 -16.45 -34.56 17.97
N LEU A 509 -15.13 -34.49 18.19
CA LEU A 509 -14.41 -35.45 19.03
C LEU A 509 -14.93 -35.43 20.48
N SER A 510 -15.17 -34.25 21.05
CA SER A 510 -15.70 -34.10 22.41
C SER A 510 -17.12 -34.68 22.59
N SER A 511 -17.89 -34.78 21.51
CA SER A 511 -19.27 -35.30 21.54
C SER A 511 -19.33 -36.82 21.34
N ASN A 512 -18.29 -37.40 20.72
CA ASN A 512 -18.27 -38.81 20.31
C ASN A 512 -17.26 -39.66 21.09
N ILE A 513 -16.32 -39.04 21.82
CA ILE A 513 -15.32 -39.74 22.63
C ILE A 513 -15.64 -39.52 24.11
N TYR A 514 -16.07 -40.59 24.78
CA TYR A 514 -16.49 -40.56 26.19
C TYR A 514 -15.40 -41.04 27.17
N ASN A 515 -14.28 -41.59 26.68
CA ASN A 515 -13.15 -42.08 27.48
C ASN A 515 -11.82 -41.63 26.85
N ASP A 516 -10.79 -41.39 27.66
CA ASP A 516 -9.42 -40.98 27.28
C ASP A 516 -8.63 -42.08 26.52
N ASP A 517 -9.28 -42.82 25.61
CA ASP A 517 -8.64 -43.80 24.76
C ASP A 517 -8.05 -43.13 23.51
N VAL A 518 -6.74 -42.92 23.53
CA VAL A 518 -5.97 -42.31 22.45
C VAL A 518 -6.09 -43.10 21.13
N ALA A 519 -6.33 -44.42 21.19
CA ALA A 519 -6.50 -45.24 19.99
C ALA A 519 -7.86 -45.00 19.30
N ALA A 520 -8.91 -44.69 20.06
CA ALA A 520 -10.23 -44.36 19.52
C ALA A 520 -10.25 -42.99 18.80
N LEU A 521 -9.32 -42.10 19.14
CA LEU A 521 -9.24 -40.75 18.61
C LEU A 521 -8.81 -40.73 17.14
N GLU A 522 -7.87 -41.59 16.74
CA GLU A 522 -7.40 -41.65 15.35
C GLU A 522 -8.47 -42.25 14.41
N ASP A 523 -9.23 -43.23 14.88
CA ASP A 523 -10.31 -43.84 14.10
C ASP A 523 -11.52 -42.90 13.95
N GLU A 524 -11.86 -42.14 15.00
CA GLU A 524 -12.95 -41.17 14.95
C GLU A 524 -12.60 -39.94 14.10
N LEU A 525 -11.33 -39.52 14.10
CA LEU A 525 -10.81 -38.50 13.16
C LEU A 525 -10.93 -38.94 11.70
N LYS A 526 -10.62 -40.20 11.39
CA LYS A 526 -10.78 -40.74 10.03
C LYS A 526 -12.25 -40.74 9.61
N ARG A 527 -13.18 -41.09 10.52
CA ARG A 527 -14.62 -41.02 10.26
C ARG A 527 -15.09 -39.60 10.03
N PHE A 528 -14.65 -38.65 10.86
CA PHE A 528 -14.98 -37.24 10.71
C PHE A 528 -14.54 -36.70 9.35
N LYS A 529 -13.29 -36.98 8.95
CA LYS A 529 -12.77 -36.59 7.63
C LYS A 529 -13.56 -37.26 6.49
N ALA A 530 -13.90 -38.54 6.63
CA ALA A 530 -14.70 -39.24 5.63
C ALA A 530 -16.07 -38.57 5.44
N LEU A 531 -16.73 -38.15 6.53
CA LEU A 531 -18.01 -37.42 6.49
C LEU A 531 -17.89 -36.04 5.82
N GLN A 532 -16.76 -35.35 5.98
CA GLN A 532 -16.52 -34.05 5.33
C GLN A 532 -16.25 -34.16 3.83
N ASN A 533 -15.64 -35.27 3.39
CA ASN A 533 -15.27 -35.50 2.00
C ASN A 533 -16.42 -35.99 1.11
N VAL A 534 -17.57 -36.38 1.67
CA VAL A 534 -18.75 -36.77 0.89
C VAL A 534 -19.33 -35.54 0.18
N ASP A 535 -19.76 -35.71 -1.07
CA ASP A 535 -20.50 -34.68 -1.81
C ASP A 535 -22.02 -34.86 -1.65
N ASP A 536 -22.47 -34.90 -0.40
CA ASP A 536 -23.89 -34.85 -0.06
C ASP A 536 -24.30 -33.41 0.34
N GLU A 537 -25.62 -33.15 0.34
CA GLU A 537 -26.16 -31.83 0.68
C GLU A 537 -25.75 -31.38 2.10
N GLU A 538 -25.59 -32.34 3.02
CA GLU A 538 -25.25 -32.06 4.41
C GLU A 538 -23.79 -31.60 4.56
N ALA A 539 -22.84 -32.24 3.87
CA ALA A 539 -21.45 -31.83 3.82
C ALA A 539 -21.27 -30.50 3.07
N ILE A 540 -22.01 -30.25 1.99
CA ILE A 540 -22.01 -28.94 1.30
C ILE A 540 -22.50 -27.84 2.25
N LYS A 541 -23.59 -28.09 2.99
CA LYS A 541 -24.12 -27.15 3.99
C LYS A 541 -23.09 -26.88 5.10
N ARG A 542 -22.49 -27.92 5.68
CA ARG A 542 -21.45 -27.79 6.71
C ARG A 542 -20.26 -26.95 6.24
N ARG A 543 -19.81 -27.12 4.98
CA ARG A 543 -18.72 -26.31 4.40
C ARG A 543 -19.10 -24.83 4.26
N LYS A 544 -20.33 -24.54 3.84
CA LYS A 544 -20.85 -23.16 3.78
C LYS A 544 -20.94 -22.54 5.17
N ASP A 545 -21.45 -23.28 6.14
CA ASP A 545 -21.56 -22.81 7.53
C ASP A 545 -20.18 -22.53 8.14
N LEU A 546 -19.20 -23.41 7.89
CA LEU A 546 -17.78 -23.21 8.26
C LEU A 546 -17.20 -21.92 7.67
N LEU A 547 -17.44 -21.66 6.39
CA LEU A 547 -16.96 -20.44 5.74
C LEU A 547 -17.60 -19.18 6.34
N VAL A 548 -18.87 -19.25 6.73
CA VAL A 548 -19.56 -18.16 7.44
C VAL A 548 -18.98 -17.95 8.83
N ILE A 549 -18.72 -19.02 9.59
CA ILE A 549 -18.08 -18.95 10.90
C ILE A 549 -16.70 -18.30 10.80
N ALA A 550 -15.86 -18.77 9.86
CA ALA A 550 -14.53 -18.20 9.63
C ALA A 550 -14.61 -16.70 9.28
N ARG A 551 -15.57 -16.29 8.43
CA ARG A 551 -15.83 -14.86 8.15
C ARG A 551 -16.26 -14.09 9.40
N GLN A 552 -17.15 -14.62 10.22
CA GLN A 552 -17.60 -13.96 11.45
C GLN A 552 -16.48 -13.82 12.48
N GLU A 553 -15.61 -14.83 12.61
CA GLU A 553 -14.43 -14.76 13.47
C GLU A 553 -13.43 -13.73 12.97
N ARG A 554 -13.21 -13.63 11.64
CA ARG A 554 -12.43 -12.53 11.06
C ARG A 554 -13.01 -11.17 11.40
N ILE A 555 -14.32 -10.98 11.25
CA ILE A 555 -14.98 -9.71 11.58
C ILE A 555 -14.88 -9.41 13.09
N LYS A 556 -14.96 -10.41 13.96
CA LYS A 556 -14.82 -10.20 15.41
C LYS A 556 -13.39 -9.90 15.84
N ALA A 557 -12.40 -10.57 15.25
CA ALA A 557 -11.00 -10.44 15.62
C ALA A 557 -10.31 -9.25 14.95
N TYR A 558 -10.73 -8.90 13.74
CA TYR A 558 -10.07 -7.93 12.86
C TYR A 558 -11.03 -6.94 12.19
N GLY A 559 -12.35 -7.09 12.35
CA GLY A 559 -13.34 -6.20 11.73
C GLY A 559 -13.44 -4.84 12.42
N ASP A 560 -13.47 -3.82 11.59
CA ASP A 560 -13.81 -2.46 11.98
C ASP A 560 -15.31 -2.34 12.30
N LYS A 561 -15.69 -1.64 13.36
CA LYS A 561 -17.10 -1.39 13.71
C LYS A 561 -17.70 -0.29 12.81
N SER A 562 -17.66 -0.48 11.50
CA SER A 562 -18.18 0.51 10.55
C SER A 562 -18.94 -0.05 9.34
N SER A 563 -19.51 -1.25 9.45
CA SER A 563 -20.50 -1.75 8.47
C SER A 563 -21.66 -2.48 9.15
N ASP A 564 -22.78 -1.78 9.36
CA ASP A 564 -24.09 -2.39 9.53
C ASP A 564 -24.57 -2.88 8.14
N ASP A 565 -24.08 -4.04 7.72
CA ASP A 565 -24.80 -4.87 6.75
C ASP A 565 -25.55 -5.94 7.56
N GLU A 566 -26.82 -5.68 7.82
CA GLU A 566 -27.75 -6.63 8.44
C GLU A 566 -27.86 -7.89 7.56
N ILE A 567 -27.13 -8.94 7.90
CA ILE A 567 -27.46 -10.29 7.45
C ILE A 567 -28.68 -10.74 8.26
N MET A 568 -29.87 -10.59 7.68
CA MET A 568 -31.10 -11.20 8.19
C MET A 568 -30.92 -12.72 8.32
N VAL A 569 -30.78 -13.21 9.54
CA VAL A 569 -30.91 -14.62 9.89
C VAL A 569 -32.34 -14.84 10.36
N THR A 570 -33.14 -15.55 9.56
CA THR A 570 -34.38 -16.17 10.05
C THR A 570 -34.01 -17.28 11.03
N GLN A 571 -34.04 -16.97 12.33
CA GLN A 571 -34.02 -17.95 13.40
C GLN A 571 -35.38 -18.66 13.48
N SER A 572 -35.40 -19.97 13.28
CA SER A 572 -36.48 -20.81 13.81
C SER A 572 -35.94 -22.21 14.09
N ILE A 573 -35.41 -22.39 15.31
CA ILE A 573 -35.44 -23.67 16.02
C ILE A 573 -36.19 -23.39 17.32
N GLY A 574 -37.44 -23.81 17.37
CA GLY A 574 -38.28 -23.83 18.55
C GLY A 574 -39.13 -25.10 18.50
N ILE A 575 -38.71 -26.10 19.26
CA ILE A 575 -39.45 -27.35 19.48
C ILE A 575 -40.62 -27.06 20.42
N SER A 576 -41.84 -27.29 19.96
CA SER A 576 -42.99 -27.60 20.83
C SER A 576 -44.06 -28.37 20.05
N ASN A 577 -44.37 -29.57 20.55
CA ASN A 577 -45.50 -30.42 20.17
C ASN A 577 -46.84 -29.68 20.31
N ASP A 578 -47.72 -29.80 19.33
CA ASP A 578 -49.10 -30.29 19.56
C ASP A 578 -49.76 -30.75 18.24
N ASN A 579 -50.77 -31.59 18.41
CA ASN A 579 -51.44 -32.46 17.44
C ASN A 579 -52.41 -31.78 16.47
N SER A 580 -52.86 -32.64 15.52
CA SER A 580 -54.13 -32.72 14.79
C SER A 580 -54.29 -31.95 13.46
N ASP A 581 -54.25 -32.77 12.40
CA ASP A 581 -55.30 -33.02 11.39
C ASP A 581 -55.76 -31.92 10.42
N ASP A 582 -55.97 -32.44 9.21
CA ASP A 582 -56.84 -32.02 8.10
C ASP A 582 -56.28 -31.10 7.00
N ASP A 583 -55.84 -31.79 5.95
CA ASP A 583 -56.51 -31.91 4.63
C ASP A 583 -56.34 -30.84 3.53
N ASP A 584 -56.23 -31.43 2.33
CA ASP A 584 -56.47 -30.93 0.97
C ASP A 584 -55.56 -29.87 0.30
N GLY A 585 -54.90 -30.34 -0.78
CA GLY A 585 -55.41 -30.00 -2.12
C GLY A 585 -54.58 -29.05 -2.98
N ASP A 586 -53.73 -29.66 -3.81
CA ASP A 586 -53.53 -29.45 -5.26
C ASP A 586 -53.44 -28.04 -5.91
N ASP A 587 -52.44 -27.98 -6.79
CA ASP A 587 -52.46 -27.44 -8.16
C ASP A 587 -52.20 -25.95 -8.46
N ASP A 588 -50.99 -25.76 -9.00
CA ASP A 588 -50.70 -25.28 -10.37
C ASP A 588 -50.75 -23.79 -10.78
N PHE A 589 -49.64 -23.46 -11.47
CA PHE A 589 -49.42 -22.53 -12.58
C PHE A 589 -49.68 -21.02 -12.46
N ASP A 590 -48.55 -20.31 -12.43
CA ASP A 590 -48.01 -19.50 -13.53
C ASP A 590 -48.56 -18.09 -13.84
N GLN A 591 -47.55 -17.22 -13.95
CA GLN A 591 -47.38 -15.95 -14.65
C GLN A 591 -48.60 -15.20 -15.25
N SER A 592 -48.78 -13.97 -14.76
CA SER A 592 -48.39 -12.71 -15.44
C SER A 592 -49.45 -11.59 -15.47
N SER A 593 -48.91 -10.37 -15.35
CA SER A 593 -49.34 -9.13 -16.01
C SER A 593 -50.31 -8.17 -15.28
N MET A 594 -49.70 -7.07 -14.84
CA MET A 594 -50.09 -5.65 -15.06
C MET A 594 -51.56 -5.22 -14.96
N ARG A 595 -51.82 -4.25 -14.06
CA ARG A 595 -52.47 -2.94 -14.31
C ARG A 595 -52.81 -2.29 -12.96
N SER A 596 -52.27 -1.13 -12.58
CA SER A 596 -52.54 0.24 -13.03
C SER A 596 -53.31 1.05 -11.97
N THR A 597 -52.73 2.22 -11.66
CA THR A 597 -53.38 3.53 -11.45
C THR A 597 -54.32 3.78 -10.25
N GLN A 598 -53.82 4.73 -9.44
CA GLN A 598 -54.45 6.00 -9.04
C GLN A 598 -55.18 6.14 -7.68
N LYS A 599 -54.57 7.03 -6.89
CA LYS A 599 -55.12 8.20 -6.19
C LYS A 599 -56.03 8.01 -4.95
N ARG A 600 -55.41 8.38 -3.82
CA ARG A 600 -55.65 9.63 -3.05
C ARG A 600 -57.06 9.83 -2.44
N THR A 601 -57.13 9.71 -1.11
CA THR A 601 -57.91 10.63 -0.25
C THR A 601 -57.33 10.67 1.16
N GLN A 602 -57.14 11.88 1.69
CA GLN A 602 -56.93 12.17 3.11
C GLN A 602 -58.22 11.93 3.93
N PRO A 603 -58.14 12.03 5.26
CA PRO A 603 -58.75 13.20 5.88
C PRO A 603 -57.89 13.90 6.94
N SER A 604 -58.09 15.21 7.02
CA SER A 604 -57.58 16.15 8.03
C SER A 604 -58.67 16.56 9.02
N LEU A 605 -58.24 17.05 10.21
CA LEU A 605 -58.88 17.95 11.21
C LEU A 605 -58.90 17.30 12.61
N SER A 606 -58.68 17.94 13.77
CA SER A 606 -58.03 19.20 14.20
C SER A 606 -58.21 19.32 15.74
N THR A 607 -57.18 19.81 16.45
CA THR A 607 -57.21 20.71 17.63
C THR A 607 -57.91 20.37 18.98
N ALA A 608 -57.06 20.28 20.03
CA ALA A 608 -57.04 21.04 21.30
C ALA A 608 -58.12 20.93 22.43
N ARG A 609 -57.59 20.62 23.64
CA ARG A 609 -57.83 21.12 25.03
C ARG A 609 -59.17 20.87 25.79
N GLY A 610 -59.00 20.37 27.04
CA GLY A 610 -59.84 20.59 28.25
C GLY A 610 -59.39 19.68 29.42
N ALA A 611 -58.78 20.17 30.53
CA ALA A 611 -59.37 20.62 31.82
C ALA A 611 -60.09 19.50 32.63
N THR A 612 -60.05 19.27 33.96
CA THR A 612 -59.48 19.89 35.20
C THR A 612 -59.85 18.99 36.42
N ARG A 613 -59.08 19.00 37.54
CA ARG A 613 -59.45 18.88 38.99
C ARG A 613 -58.22 18.41 39.81
N GLY A 614 -57.77 18.93 40.97
CA GLY A 614 -58.11 20.05 41.85
C GLY A 614 -57.44 19.87 43.25
N ARG A 615 -57.21 20.98 43.99
CA ARG A 615 -56.79 21.17 45.43
C ARG A 615 -55.34 20.78 45.84
N GLY A 616 -54.50 21.56 46.55
CA GLY A 616 -54.50 22.90 47.14
C GLY A 616 -53.76 22.95 48.51
N ARG A 617 -52.73 23.80 48.71
CA ARG A 617 -52.44 24.63 49.93
C ARG A 617 -50.99 25.20 50.02
N GLY A 618 -50.88 26.54 50.08
CA GLY A 618 -49.91 27.41 50.82
C GLY A 618 -48.40 27.34 50.48
N ARG A 619 -47.54 28.38 50.56
CA ARG A 619 -47.56 29.77 51.08
C ARG A 619 -46.24 30.48 50.60
N ALA A 620 -46.26 31.81 50.42
CA ALA A 620 -45.23 32.75 49.91
C ALA A 620 -43.88 32.79 50.71
N LYS A 621 -42.74 33.42 50.32
CA LYS A 621 -42.42 34.80 49.81
C LYS A 621 -40.87 34.91 49.55
N ALA A 622 -40.35 35.34 48.38
CA ALA A 622 -39.70 36.63 48.00
C ALA A 622 -38.47 37.19 48.80
N THR A 623 -37.25 37.13 48.16
CA THR A 623 -36.16 38.16 47.87
C THR A 623 -35.70 39.27 48.88
N PRO A 624 -34.61 40.10 48.69
CA PRO A 624 -33.36 40.10 47.86
C PRO A 624 -32.05 40.76 48.48
N THR A 625 -30.98 40.93 47.65
CA THR A 625 -29.92 42.00 47.57
C THR A 625 -28.62 42.01 48.42
N LYS A 626 -27.45 42.16 47.76
CA LYS A 626 -26.62 43.41 47.66
C LYS A 626 -25.24 43.22 46.97
N ALA A 627 -24.77 44.27 46.29
CA ALA A 627 -23.40 44.52 45.80
C ALA A 627 -22.79 45.77 46.50
N PRO A 628 -21.48 46.07 46.35
CA PRO A 628 -21.02 47.38 45.79
C PRO A 628 -19.72 47.29 44.91
N ARG A 629 -19.58 47.97 43.74
CA ARG A 629 -18.97 49.31 43.42
C ARG A 629 -17.53 49.55 43.97
N GLY A 630 -16.49 50.06 43.28
CA GLY A 630 -16.21 50.54 41.90
C GLY A 630 -15.11 51.64 41.86
N LYS A 631 -14.55 51.94 40.65
CA LYS A 631 -13.78 53.15 40.16
C LYS A 631 -12.24 53.17 40.36
N LYS A 632 -11.35 53.74 39.50
CA LYS A 632 -11.41 54.66 38.33
C LYS A 632 -10.01 54.75 37.61
N LYS A 633 -9.98 55.02 36.29
CA LYS A 633 -8.89 55.61 35.42
C LYS A 633 -8.65 57.12 35.74
N PRO A 634 -7.80 57.97 35.07
CA PRO A 634 -7.14 57.96 33.72
C PRO A 634 -5.65 58.45 33.75
N PHE A 635 -4.85 58.60 32.67
CA PHE A 635 -5.01 59.12 31.30
C PHE A 635 -4.33 58.24 30.24
#